data_AF-A0A7H4N6I0-F1
#
_entry.id   AF-A0A7H4N6I0-F1
#
_cell.length_a   1.000
_cell.length_b   1.000
_cell.length_c   1.000
_cell.angle_alpha   90.00
_cell.angle_beta   90.00
_cell.angle_gamma   90.00
#
_symmetry.space_group_name_H-M   'P 1'
#
loop_
_entity.id
_entity.type
_entity.pdbx_description
1 polymer ?
#
loop_
_entity_poly.entity_id
_entity_poly.type
_entity_poly.pdbx_seq_one_letter_code
_entity_poly.pdbx_strand_id
1 'polypeptide(L)'
;MAILIGERPGLSSPDSLGVYLTWQPHRQRLESERNCISNIRPEGLSFDAAAFKLAWLLEQAFLRRLTGVRLKDESDNPALHGKIKPLSQLK
;
A
#
# COMPACT_ATOMS: atom_id res chain seq x y z
N MET A 1 1.50 6.91 -7.29
CA MET A 1 1.99 7.78 -6.21
C MET A 1 1.59 7.16 -4.90
N ALA A 2 2.56 6.97 -3.99
CA ALA A 2 2.30 6.58 -2.61
C ALA A 2 2.54 7.80 -1.71
N ILE A 3 1.62 8.05 -0.78
CA ILE A 3 1.76 9.08 0.26
C ILE A 3 1.86 8.37 1.60
N LEU A 4 2.93 8.62 2.34
CA LEU A 4 3.11 8.18 3.72
C LEU A 4 2.75 9.37 4.62
N ILE A 5 1.84 9.16 5.56
CA ILE A 5 1.34 10.23 6.43
C ILE A 5 1.13 9.72 7.84
N GLY A 6 1.61 10.49 8.83
CA GLY A 6 1.30 10.21 10.22
C GLY A 6 -0.21 10.26 10.46
N GLU A 7 -0.76 9.25 11.11
CA GLU A 7 -2.17 9.24 11.46
C GLU A 7 -2.43 10.18 12.65
N ARG A 8 -3.68 10.60 12.81
CA ARG A 8 -4.05 11.41 13.98
C ARG A 8 -3.74 10.59 15.24
N PRO A 9 -3.01 11.14 16.23
CA PRO A 9 -2.63 10.40 17.42
C PRO A 9 -3.89 9.99 18.20
N GLY A 10 -4.05 8.68 18.37
CA GLY A 10 -5.01 8.11 19.29
C GLY A 10 -4.46 8.12 20.71
N LEU A 11 -5.33 7.94 21.72
CA LEU A 11 -4.91 7.90 23.14
C LEU A 11 -3.84 6.83 23.41
N SER A 12 -3.86 5.73 22.64
CA SER A 12 -2.97 4.56 22.77
C SER A 12 -2.13 4.27 21.52
N SER A 13 -2.11 5.19 20.55
CA SER A 13 -1.44 5.00 19.25
C SER A 13 -0.94 6.34 18.70
N PRO A 14 -0.02 7.02 19.40
CA PRO A 14 0.51 8.32 18.97
C PRO A 14 1.46 8.22 17.77
N ASP A 15 1.90 7.01 17.42
CA ASP A 15 3.01 6.68 16.52
C ASP A 15 2.57 5.93 15.24
N SER A 16 1.27 5.92 14.95
CA SER A 16 0.73 5.21 13.78
C SER A 16 0.99 5.93 12.46
N LEU A 17 1.40 5.17 11.43
CA LEU A 17 1.58 5.64 10.05
C LEU A 17 0.51 5.03 9.13
N GLY A 18 0.05 5.82 8.17
CA GLY A 18 -0.80 5.39 7.06
C GLY A 18 -0.14 5.58 5.70
N VAL A 19 -0.53 4.75 4.73
CA VAL A 19 -0.12 4.85 3.31
C VAL A 19 -1.33 4.89 2.40
N TYR A 20 -1.37 5.88 1.52
CA TYR A 20 -2.36 5.99 0.45
C TYR A 20 -1.69 5.82 -0.91
N LEU A 21 -2.15 4.84 -1.68
CA LEU A 21 -1.63 4.54 -3.01
C LEU A 21 -2.68 4.84 -4.09
N THR A 22 -2.28 5.62 -5.10
CA THR A 22 -3.12 5.94 -6.26
C THR A 22 -2.35 5.76 -7.56
N TRP A 23 -2.90 4.98 -8.48
CA TRP A 23 -2.44 4.91 -9.87
C TRP A 23 -2.88 6.16 -10.63
N GLN A 24 -1.96 6.79 -11.37
CA GLN A 24 -2.21 7.99 -12.16
C GLN A 24 -3.03 9.06 -11.39
N PRO A 25 -2.45 9.66 -10.33
CA PRO A 25 -3.17 10.59 -9.47
C PRO A 25 -3.55 11.88 -10.23
N HIS A 26 -4.76 12.38 -9.97
CA HIS A 26 -5.21 13.71 -10.39
C HIS A 26 -6.30 14.22 -9.43
N ARG A 27 -6.62 15.52 -9.50
CA ARG A 27 -7.51 16.21 -8.54
C ARG A 27 -8.95 15.67 -8.49
N GLN A 28 -9.41 15.01 -9.54
CA GLN A 28 -10.78 14.50 -9.64
C GLN A 28 -10.90 13.02 -9.20
N ARG A 29 -9.81 12.39 -8.75
CA ARG A 29 -9.86 11.02 -8.24
C ARG A 29 -10.72 10.96 -6.97
N LEU A 30 -11.53 9.91 -6.89
CA LEU A 30 -12.32 9.60 -5.71
C LEU A 30 -11.46 8.87 -4.67
N GLU A 31 -11.86 8.97 -3.41
CA GLU A 31 -11.15 8.29 -2.32
C GLU A 31 -11.20 6.76 -2.46
N SER A 32 -12.30 6.23 -3.02
CA SER A 32 -12.46 4.80 -3.33
C SER A 32 -11.46 4.28 -4.37
N GLU A 33 -10.77 5.17 -5.10
CA GLU A 33 -9.74 4.82 -6.07
C GLU A 33 -8.34 4.73 -5.42
N ARG A 34 -8.25 4.89 -4.10
CA ARG A 34 -7.01 4.76 -3.34
C ARG A 34 -6.98 3.46 -2.55
N ASN A 35 -5.85 2.76 -2.62
CA ASN A 35 -5.57 1.74 -1.62
C ASN A 35 -5.09 2.43 -0.34
N CYS A 36 -5.50 1.90 0.82
CA CYS A 36 -5.10 2.39 2.13
C CYS A 36 -4.43 1.25 2.90
N ILE A 37 -3.24 1.51 3.46
CA ILE A 37 -2.61 0.69 4.49
C ILE A 37 -2.56 1.57 5.73
N SER A 38 -3.21 1.16 6.82
CA SER A 38 -3.30 1.94 8.05
C SER A 38 -2.74 1.16 9.24
N ASN A 39 -2.66 1.82 10.40
CA ASN A 39 -2.21 1.22 11.65
C ASN A 39 -0.79 0.62 11.53
N ILE A 40 0.10 1.27 10.78
CA ILE A 40 1.49 0.82 10.63
C ILE A 40 2.28 1.31 11.84
N ARG A 41 2.61 0.37 12.74
CA ARG A 41 3.30 0.61 14.02
C ARG A 41 3.68 -0.72 14.68
N PRO A 42 4.60 -0.73 15.68
CA PRO A 42 5.01 -1.95 16.36
C PRO A 42 3.87 -2.77 16.97
N GLU A 43 2.86 -2.14 17.60
CA GLU A 43 1.70 -2.83 18.18
C GLU A 43 0.55 -3.04 17.17
N GLY A 44 0.78 -2.75 15.89
CA GLY A 44 -0.18 -2.85 14.80
C GLY A 44 0.38 -3.67 13.65
N LEU A 45 0.28 -3.14 12.44
CA LEU A 45 0.94 -3.72 11.28
C LEU A 45 2.44 -3.36 11.34
N SER A 46 3.30 -4.37 11.46
CA SER A 46 4.74 -4.15 11.50
C SER A 46 5.25 -3.47 10.23
N PHE A 47 6.35 -2.73 10.37
CA PHE A 47 6.96 -2.02 9.23
C PHE A 47 7.30 -2.98 8.07
N ASP A 48 7.82 -4.17 8.37
CA ASP A 48 8.16 -5.17 7.36
C ASP A 48 6.91 -5.67 6.61
N ALA A 49 5.84 -5.97 7.34
CA ALA A 49 4.58 -6.43 6.75
C ALA A 49 3.92 -5.33 5.91
N ALA A 50 3.96 -4.07 6.38
CA ALA A 50 3.47 -2.92 5.65
C ALA A 50 4.28 -2.65 4.38
N ALA A 51 5.61 -2.74 4.45
CA ALA A 51 6.51 -2.57 3.31
C ALA A 51 6.28 -3.65 2.25
N PHE A 52 6.14 -4.90 2.68
CA PHE A 52 5.81 -6.02 1.78
C PHE A 52 4.48 -5.81 1.07
N LYS A 53 3.43 -5.47 1.83
CA LYS A 53 2.09 -5.18 1.29
C LYS A 53 2.12 -4.01 0.30
N LEU A 54 2.85 -2.93 0.62
CA LEU A 54 3.01 -1.78 -0.25
C LEU A 54 3.73 -2.15 -1.55
N ALA A 55 4.82 -2.94 -1.48
CA ALA A 55 5.55 -3.39 -2.66
C ALA A 55 4.67 -4.22 -3.59
N TRP A 56 3.88 -5.15 -3.04
CA TRP A 56 2.91 -5.93 -3.82
C TRP A 56 1.86 -5.04 -4.49
N LEU A 57 1.24 -4.12 -3.73
CA LEU A 57 0.23 -3.21 -4.26
C LEU A 57 0.78 -2.29 -5.35
N LEU A 58 2.03 -1.82 -5.21
CA LEU A 58 2.70 -1.03 -6.23
C LEU A 58 2.86 -1.83 -7.52
N GLU A 59 3.44 -3.03 -7.44
CA GLU A 59 3.64 -3.90 -8.60
C GLU A 59 2.31 -4.17 -9.33
N GLN A 60 1.27 -4.56 -8.59
CA GLN A 60 -0.04 -4.82 -9.19
C GLN A 60 -0.70 -3.55 -9.74
N ALA A 61 -0.51 -2.40 -9.11
CA ALA A 61 -1.02 -1.13 -9.63
C ALA A 61 -0.35 -0.76 -10.96
N PHE A 62 0.96 -1.00 -11.11
CA PHE A 62 1.67 -0.78 -12.37
C PHE A 62 1.24 -1.79 -13.45
N LEU A 63 1.17 -3.08 -13.11
CA LEU A 63 0.80 -4.14 -14.05
C LEU A 63 -0.63 -4.01 -14.54
N ARG A 64 -1.57 -3.79 -13.62
CA ARG A 64 -3.02 -3.76 -13.90
C ARG A 64 -3.55 -2.36 -14.18
N ARG A 65 -2.74 -1.31 -13.94
CA ARG A 65 -3.09 0.11 -14.12
C ARG A 65 -4.34 0.54 -13.34
N LEU A 66 -4.46 0.05 -12.11
CA LEU A 66 -5.60 0.32 -11.23
C LEU A 66 -5.19 0.35 -9.75
N THR A 67 -5.96 1.06 -8.93
CA THR A 67 -5.87 1.10 -7.47
C THR A 67 -7.27 1.18 -6.86
N GLY A 68 -7.34 1.21 -5.53
CA GLY A 68 -8.58 1.39 -4.78
C GLY A 68 -9.37 0.11 -4.66
N VAL A 69 -10.70 0.24 -4.62
CA VAL A 69 -11.62 -0.90 -4.46
C VAL A 69 -11.45 -1.97 -5.55
N ARG A 70 -10.90 -1.61 -6.71
CA ARG A 70 -10.60 -2.52 -7.83
C ARG A 70 -9.28 -3.29 -7.67
N LEU A 71 -8.41 -2.90 -6.74
CA LEU A 71 -7.17 -3.60 -6.42
C LEU A 71 -7.26 -4.14 -4.99
N LYS A 72 -7.64 -5.40 -4.84
CA LYS A 72 -7.60 -6.08 -3.54
C LYS A 72 -6.17 -6.46 -3.20
N ASP A 73 -5.86 -6.44 -1.92
CA ASP A 73 -4.62 -6.98 -1.41
C ASP A 73 -4.70 -8.51 -1.39
N GLU A 74 -3.80 -9.16 -2.12
CA GLU A 74 -3.67 -10.62 -2.18
C GLU A 74 -2.21 -11.02 -1.88
N SER A 75 -1.46 -10.15 -1.19
CA SER A 75 -0.03 -10.33 -0.91
C SER A 75 0.26 -11.52 0.01
N ASP A 76 -0.71 -11.91 0.83
CA ASP A 76 -0.65 -13.08 1.72
C ASP A 76 -1.11 -14.39 1.05
N ASN A 77 -1.58 -14.34 -0.21
CA ASN A 77 -2.06 -15.52 -0.91
C ASN A 77 -0.88 -16.46 -1.26
N PRO A 78 -0.81 -17.67 -0.67
CA PRO A 78 0.28 -18.60 -0.95
C PRO A 78 0.39 -19.02 -2.42
N ALA A 79 -0.72 -19.00 -3.16
CA ALA A 79 -0.74 -19.30 -4.60
C ALA A 79 -0.08 -18.19 -5.45
N LEU A 80 0.19 -17.02 -4.86
CA LEU A 80 0.83 -15.88 -5.51
C LEU A 80 2.28 -15.63 -5.03
N HIS A 81 2.77 -16.42 -4.07
CA HIS A 81 4.14 -16.32 -3.57
C HIS A 81 5.18 -16.53 -4.70
N GLY A 82 6.21 -15.68 -4.73
CA GLY A 82 7.28 -15.71 -5.76
C GLY A 82 7.04 -14.83 -6.99
N LYS A 83 5.91 -14.10 -7.05
CA LYS A 83 5.62 -13.16 -8.15
C LYS A 83 6.07 -11.73 -7.93
N ILE A 84 6.48 -11.35 -6.71
CA ILE A 84 7.08 -10.04 -6.45
C ILE A 84 8.47 -10.04 -7.06
N LYS A 85 8.58 -9.57 -8.30
CA LYS A 85 9.88 -9.33 -8.91
C LYS A 85 10.24 -7.89 -8.58
N PRO A 86 11.31 -7.60 -7.82
CA PRO A 86 11.88 -6.27 -7.86
C PRO A 86 12.15 -5.98 -9.34
N LEU A 87 11.68 -4.83 -9.85
CA LEU A 87 11.97 -4.38 -11.20
C LEU A 87 13.49 -4.48 -11.39
N SER A 88 13.92 -5.52 -12.09
CA SER A 88 15.31 -5.76 -12.38
C SER A 88 15.79 -4.59 -13.24
N GLN A 89 16.63 -3.75 -12.62
CA GLN A 89 17.42 -2.70 -13.25
C GLN A 89 16.64 -1.69 -14.07
N LEU A 90 16.27 -0.58 -13.42
CA LEU A 90 16.30 0.72 -14.09
C LEU A 90 17.74 0.92 -14.60
N LYS A 91 17.94 0.76 -15.91
CA LYS A 91 19.12 1.27 -16.60
C LYS A 91 19.11 2.80 -16.55
#